data_AF-A0A0G1HQU0-F1
#
_entry.id   AF-A0A0G1HQU0-F1
#
_cell.length_a   1.000
_cell.length_b   1.000
_cell.length_c   1.000
_cell.angle_alpha   90.00
_cell.angle_beta   90.00
_cell.angle_gamma   90.00
#
_symmetry.space_group_name_H-M   'P 1'
#
loop_
_entity.id
_entity.type
_entity.pdbx_description
1 polymer ?
#
loop_
_entity_poly.entity_id
_entity_poly.type
_entity_poly.pdbx_seq_one_letter_code
_entity_poly.pdbx_strand_id
1 'polypeptide(L)'
;MPETQSEVKNTSGSFDIDKALNKQGFPEFLGQFPDYKSLDLSDNSSDADTIKERYEAFTRKNEVAKELKTLYRDTINRDIGIRLPESEFACIDAFLETQAIENPSSIAEFYKDIQEFQQLPQEIASAEQTLKTLGGLDRIQKEIDATQEKLREAQDKYDVEEEKDVDGKWRGRNRRREEKGARLASIQKEIEDLQKESISYTEKIDTLDKAKDAKKEIGERSDELRLKIFEDFAPAKEILARAQKAAHDKLNVMFEKYADTDDDAKTLRQIEDVQAYFDQMTKTDGPWSYADGIDIEAHQESFDSWITLQFNIEITRAITSFTLGSSSSLEKLEKKLDSYLNKDRLGSQKGQEAKEFILQTLQQKAEQESEPAKLILLRRIIAKFATRKIA
;
A
#
# COMPACT_ATOMS: atom_id res chain seq x y z
N MET A 1 15.60 -21.92 -3.50
CA MET A 1 14.28 -22.33 -2.97
C MET A 1 13.62 -23.20 -4.04
N PRO A 2 12.91 -24.28 -3.70
CA PRO A 2 12.28 -25.11 -4.72
C PRO A 2 11.14 -24.31 -5.34
N GLU A 3 11.19 -24.11 -6.65
CA GLU A 3 10.06 -23.65 -7.43
C GLU A 3 8.91 -24.64 -7.24
N THR A 4 7.93 -24.30 -6.41
CA THR A 4 6.61 -24.94 -6.50
C THR A 4 5.94 -24.40 -7.75
N GLN A 5 6.42 -24.87 -8.90
CA GLN A 5 5.60 -24.95 -10.10
C GLN A 5 4.43 -25.83 -9.71
N SER A 6 3.27 -25.21 -9.49
CA SER A 6 2.02 -25.94 -9.46
C SER A 6 1.85 -26.51 -10.87
N GLU A 7 2.34 -27.73 -11.07
CA GLU A 7 2.00 -28.55 -12.22
C GLU A 7 0.47 -28.66 -12.23
N VAL A 8 -0.16 -27.77 -13.00
CA VAL A 8 -1.47 -28.05 -13.57
C VAL A 8 -1.25 -29.29 -14.41
N LYS A 9 -1.53 -30.46 -13.81
CA LYS A 9 -1.64 -31.72 -14.54
C LYS A 9 -2.68 -31.49 -15.63
N ASN A 10 -2.20 -31.16 -16.83
CA ASN A 10 -2.96 -31.32 -18.06
C ASN A 10 -3.20 -32.82 -18.22
N THR A 11 -4.16 -33.35 -17.48
CA THR A 11 -4.86 -34.56 -17.87
C THR A 11 -5.52 -34.21 -19.18
N SER A 12 -4.84 -34.52 -20.28
CA SER A 12 -5.35 -34.60 -21.64
C SER A 12 -6.45 -35.67 -21.71
N GLY A 13 -7.50 -35.52 -20.91
CA GLY A 13 -8.76 -36.15 -21.16
C GLY A 13 -9.33 -35.48 -22.38
N SER A 14 -9.68 -36.27 -23.40
CA SER A 14 -10.47 -35.78 -24.52
C SER A 14 -11.71 -35.05 -23.98
N PHE A 15 -11.99 -33.86 -24.52
CA PHE A 15 -13.21 -33.13 -24.19
C PHE A 15 -14.42 -33.97 -24.61
N ASP A 16 -15.41 -34.08 -23.73
CA ASP A 16 -16.61 -34.90 -23.90
C ASP A 16 -17.79 -33.96 -24.20
N ILE A 17 -18.19 -33.91 -25.47
CA ILE A 17 -19.22 -33.00 -25.98
C ILE A 17 -20.57 -33.36 -25.38
N ASP A 18 -20.91 -34.64 -25.31
CA ASP A 18 -22.15 -35.13 -24.69
C ASP A 18 -22.26 -34.68 -23.25
N LYS A 19 -21.19 -34.79 -22.45
CA LYS A 19 -21.18 -34.33 -21.06
C LYS A 19 -21.37 -32.81 -20.96
N ALA A 20 -20.75 -32.04 -21.87
CA ALA A 20 -20.91 -30.60 -21.92
C ALA A 20 -22.36 -30.20 -22.25
N LEU A 21 -22.98 -30.82 -23.26
CA LEU A 21 -24.37 -30.59 -23.68
C LEU A 21 -25.39 -30.98 -22.60
N ASN A 22 -25.05 -31.95 -21.75
CA ASN A 22 -25.89 -32.30 -20.59
C ASN A 22 -25.75 -31.33 -19.40
N LYS A 23 -24.84 -30.34 -19.47
CA LYS A 23 -24.74 -29.30 -18.45
C LYS A 23 -25.92 -28.34 -18.56
N GLN A 24 -26.67 -28.19 -17.48
CA GLN A 24 -27.82 -27.29 -17.40
C GLN A 24 -27.47 -25.87 -17.89
N GLY A 25 -28.25 -25.35 -18.84
CA GLY A 25 -28.11 -24.00 -19.40
C GLY A 25 -27.08 -23.88 -20.52
N PHE A 26 -26.21 -24.88 -20.73
CA PHE A 26 -25.20 -24.82 -21.77
C PHE A 26 -25.78 -24.93 -23.19
N PRO A 27 -26.75 -25.83 -23.50
CA PRO A 27 -27.39 -25.84 -24.81
C PRO A 27 -28.06 -24.52 -25.17
N GLU A 28 -28.74 -23.89 -24.21
CA GLU A 28 -29.37 -22.59 -24.40
C GLU A 28 -28.34 -21.49 -24.65
N PHE A 29 -27.22 -21.51 -23.91
CA PHE A 29 -26.09 -20.60 -24.13
C PHE A 29 -25.46 -20.80 -25.51
N LEU A 30 -25.21 -22.05 -25.90
CA LEU A 30 -24.64 -22.40 -27.20
C LEU A 30 -25.57 -21.97 -28.35
N GLY A 31 -26.89 -22.03 -28.13
CA GLY A 31 -27.91 -21.55 -29.06
C GLY A 31 -27.90 -20.03 -29.32
N GLN A 32 -27.18 -19.23 -28.53
CA GLN A 32 -27.07 -17.78 -28.71
C GLN A 32 -26.02 -17.40 -29.76
N PHE A 33 -25.15 -18.33 -30.16
CA PHE A 33 -24.13 -18.08 -31.16
C PHE A 33 -24.73 -18.09 -32.58
N PRO A 34 -24.37 -17.15 -33.47
CA PRO A 34 -24.94 -17.07 -34.83
C PRO A 34 -24.73 -18.33 -35.69
N ASP A 35 -23.64 -19.05 -35.44
CA ASP A 35 -23.20 -20.25 -36.16
C ASP A 35 -23.66 -21.56 -35.49
N TYR A 36 -24.44 -21.51 -34.41
CA TYR A 36 -24.87 -22.70 -33.65
C TYR A 36 -25.47 -23.80 -34.54
N LYS A 37 -26.31 -23.41 -35.51
CA LYS A 37 -27.00 -24.34 -36.41
C LYS A 37 -26.07 -25.07 -37.38
N SER A 38 -24.87 -24.55 -37.60
CA SER A 38 -23.85 -25.16 -38.45
C SER A 38 -22.84 -26.02 -37.68
N LEU A 39 -22.86 -26.01 -36.34
CA LEU A 39 -21.94 -26.81 -35.54
C LEU A 39 -22.30 -28.30 -35.62
N ASP A 40 -21.28 -29.14 -35.87
CA ASP A 40 -21.39 -30.58 -35.66
C ASP A 40 -21.22 -30.87 -34.16
N LEU A 41 -22.27 -31.42 -33.54
CA LEU A 41 -22.32 -31.74 -32.11
C LEU A 41 -21.93 -33.19 -31.80
N SER A 42 -21.38 -33.94 -32.76
CA SER A 42 -20.92 -35.32 -32.53
C SER A 42 -19.53 -35.38 -31.89
N ASP A 43 -19.23 -36.46 -31.15
CA ASP A 43 -17.96 -36.62 -30.41
C ASP A 43 -16.68 -36.56 -31.28
N ASN A 44 -16.79 -36.79 -32.60
CA ASN A 44 -15.66 -36.72 -33.55
C ASN A 44 -15.73 -35.47 -34.45
N SER A 45 -16.52 -34.48 -34.04
CA SER A 45 -16.72 -33.24 -34.78
C SER A 45 -15.42 -32.46 -34.99
N SER A 46 -15.29 -31.83 -36.15
CA SER A 46 -14.25 -30.83 -36.40
C SER A 46 -14.43 -29.56 -35.56
N ASP A 47 -15.62 -29.34 -34.98
CA ASP A 47 -15.98 -28.20 -34.15
C ASP A 47 -15.77 -28.47 -32.65
N ALA A 48 -15.20 -29.61 -32.28
CA ALA A 48 -14.99 -30.01 -30.88
C ALA A 48 -14.22 -28.95 -30.08
N ASP A 49 -13.19 -28.34 -30.66
CA ASP A 49 -12.40 -27.28 -30.02
C ASP A 49 -13.23 -25.99 -29.80
N THR A 50 -14.05 -25.62 -30.77
CA THR A 50 -14.98 -24.47 -30.67
C THR A 50 -16.02 -24.70 -29.57
N ILE A 51 -16.60 -25.89 -29.49
CA ILE A 51 -17.59 -26.25 -28.47
C ILE A 51 -16.92 -26.27 -27.09
N LYS A 52 -15.70 -26.79 -26.99
CA LYS A 52 -14.89 -26.78 -25.77
C LYS A 52 -14.63 -25.36 -25.27
N GLU A 53 -14.17 -24.46 -26.14
CA GLU A 53 -13.91 -23.06 -25.79
C GLU A 53 -15.18 -22.38 -25.26
N ARG A 54 -16.32 -22.56 -25.93
CA ARG A 54 -17.60 -22.00 -25.50
C ARG A 54 -18.08 -22.61 -24.18
N TYR A 55 -17.83 -23.89 -23.94
CA TYR A 55 -18.12 -24.54 -22.67
C TYR A 55 -17.24 -24.01 -21.52
N GLU A 56 -15.95 -23.79 -21.78
CA GLU A 56 -15.04 -23.16 -20.83
C GLU A 56 -15.47 -21.72 -20.51
N ALA A 57 -15.84 -20.92 -21.51
CA ALA A 57 -16.39 -19.58 -21.30
C ALA A 57 -17.69 -19.61 -20.48
N PHE A 58 -18.63 -20.51 -20.80
CA PHE A 58 -19.88 -20.70 -20.07
C PHE A 58 -19.65 -21.03 -18.59
N THR A 59 -18.69 -21.92 -18.30
CA THR A 59 -18.40 -22.35 -16.93
C THR A 59 -17.63 -21.29 -16.15
N ARG A 60 -16.67 -20.60 -16.78
CA ARG A 60 -15.79 -19.63 -16.10
C ARG A 60 -16.37 -18.23 -15.97
N LYS A 61 -17.29 -17.79 -16.83
CA LYS A 61 -17.83 -16.41 -16.76
C LYS A 61 -18.39 -16.04 -15.39
N ASN A 62 -19.05 -16.99 -14.71
CA ASN A 62 -19.61 -16.78 -13.37
C ASN A 62 -18.53 -16.68 -12.28
N GLU A 63 -17.44 -17.43 -12.44
CA GLU A 63 -16.29 -17.38 -11.54
C GLU A 63 -15.55 -16.05 -11.70
N VAL A 64 -15.24 -15.67 -12.94
CA VAL A 64 -14.67 -14.35 -13.29
C VAL A 64 -15.53 -13.22 -12.74
N ALA A 65 -16.85 -13.29 -12.93
CA ALA A 65 -17.78 -12.29 -12.40
C ALA A 65 -17.66 -12.16 -10.88
N LYS A 66 -17.69 -13.28 -10.16
CA LYS A 66 -17.59 -13.31 -8.70
C LYS A 66 -16.26 -12.73 -8.21
N GLU A 67 -15.15 -13.06 -8.87
CA GLU A 67 -13.83 -12.56 -8.48
C GLU A 67 -13.69 -11.06 -8.76
N LEU A 68 -14.11 -10.58 -9.92
CA LEU A 68 -14.13 -9.14 -10.22
C LEU A 68 -14.98 -8.38 -9.22
N LYS A 69 -16.21 -8.84 -8.96
CA LYS A 69 -17.10 -8.22 -7.95
C LYS A 69 -16.44 -8.10 -6.58
N THR A 70 -15.69 -9.14 -6.19
CA THR A 70 -14.95 -9.15 -4.93
C THR A 70 -13.80 -8.14 -4.97
N LEU A 71 -13.00 -8.11 -6.04
CA LEU A 71 -11.90 -7.15 -6.22
C LEU A 71 -12.38 -5.70 -6.18
N TYR A 72 -13.47 -5.39 -6.88
CA TYR A 72 -14.05 -4.05 -6.90
C TYR A 72 -14.60 -3.67 -5.53
N ARG A 73 -15.37 -4.56 -4.88
CA ARG A 73 -15.90 -4.33 -3.53
C ARG A 73 -14.79 -4.07 -2.52
N ASP A 74 -13.75 -4.90 -2.52
CA ASP A 74 -12.66 -4.82 -1.57
C ASP A 74 -11.84 -3.54 -1.81
N THR A 75 -11.62 -3.17 -3.07
CA THR A 75 -10.97 -1.91 -3.46
C THR A 75 -11.78 -0.71 -2.96
N ILE A 76 -13.06 -0.62 -3.28
CA ILE A 76 -13.93 0.49 -2.84
C ILE A 76 -14.01 0.56 -1.31
N ASN A 77 -14.16 -0.58 -0.64
CA ASN A 77 -14.23 -0.61 0.82
C ASN A 77 -12.89 -0.25 1.48
N ARG A 78 -11.76 -0.66 0.91
CA ARG A 78 -10.43 -0.25 1.39
C ARG A 78 -10.22 1.24 1.19
N ASP A 79 -10.56 1.74 0.01
CA ASP A 79 -10.20 3.09 -0.41
C ASP A 79 -11.09 4.14 0.23
N ILE A 80 -12.41 3.90 0.40
CA ILE A 80 -13.37 4.86 0.96
C ILE A 80 -14.32 4.28 2.03
N GLY A 81 -14.09 3.05 2.50
CA GLY A 81 -14.90 2.49 3.59
C GLY A 81 -16.39 2.37 3.26
N ILE A 82 -16.72 2.11 1.99
CA ILE A 82 -18.09 1.88 1.51
C ILE A 82 -18.24 0.46 1.02
N ARG A 83 -19.38 -0.15 1.35
CA ARG A 83 -19.77 -1.47 0.85
C ARG A 83 -20.97 -1.30 -0.08
N LEU A 84 -20.71 -1.38 -1.38
CA LEU A 84 -21.79 -1.40 -2.37
C LEU A 84 -22.55 -2.73 -2.28
N PRO A 85 -23.89 -2.73 -2.39
CA PRO A 85 -24.66 -3.96 -2.47
C PRO A 85 -24.38 -4.72 -3.77
N GLU A 86 -24.64 -6.03 -3.77
CA GLU A 86 -24.38 -6.92 -4.93
C GLU A 86 -25.04 -6.44 -6.22
N SER A 87 -26.22 -5.81 -6.12
CA SER A 87 -26.96 -5.23 -7.24
C SER A 87 -26.17 -4.16 -8.00
N GLU A 88 -25.27 -3.43 -7.32
CA GLU A 88 -24.42 -2.41 -7.94
C GLU A 88 -23.33 -3.01 -8.83
N PHE A 89 -23.19 -4.34 -8.90
CA PHE A 89 -22.24 -5.01 -9.78
C PHE A 89 -22.89 -5.83 -10.89
N ALA A 90 -24.21 -5.71 -11.10
CA ALA A 90 -24.92 -6.44 -12.16
C ALA A 90 -24.41 -6.14 -13.58
N CYS A 91 -23.78 -4.98 -13.79
CA CYS A 91 -23.14 -4.62 -15.06
C CYS A 91 -21.97 -5.53 -15.42
N ILE A 92 -21.28 -6.12 -14.42
CA ILE A 92 -20.21 -7.11 -14.63
C ILE A 92 -20.81 -8.39 -15.24
N ASP A 93 -21.92 -8.89 -14.69
CA ASP A 93 -22.57 -10.11 -15.18
C ASP A 93 -23.04 -9.92 -16.62
N ALA A 94 -23.71 -8.80 -16.92
CA ALA A 94 -24.21 -8.50 -18.26
C ALA A 94 -23.07 -8.38 -19.29
N PHE A 95 -21.96 -7.74 -18.91
CA PHE A 95 -20.79 -7.61 -19.78
C PHE A 95 -20.14 -8.97 -20.05
N LEU A 96 -19.92 -9.79 -19.03
CA LEU A 96 -19.30 -11.11 -19.19
C LEU A 96 -20.21 -12.10 -19.91
N GLU A 97 -21.54 -11.99 -19.78
CA GLU A 97 -22.49 -12.76 -20.58
C GLU A 97 -22.30 -12.45 -22.07
N THR A 98 -22.21 -11.17 -22.41
CA THR A 98 -22.00 -10.70 -23.79
C THR A 98 -20.63 -11.15 -24.31
N GLN A 99 -19.56 -10.94 -23.54
CA GLN A 99 -18.21 -11.36 -23.93
C GLN A 99 -18.08 -12.87 -24.07
N ALA A 100 -18.76 -13.66 -23.25
CA ALA A 100 -18.73 -15.12 -23.39
C ALA A 100 -19.33 -15.61 -24.72
N ILE A 101 -20.19 -14.81 -25.37
CA ILE A 101 -20.81 -15.11 -26.67
C ILE A 101 -20.01 -14.49 -27.82
N GLU A 102 -19.67 -13.21 -27.71
CA GLU A 102 -18.98 -12.47 -28.76
C GLU A 102 -17.49 -12.82 -28.87
N ASN A 103 -16.84 -13.09 -27.74
CA ASN A 103 -15.43 -13.43 -27.67
C ASN A 103 -15.12 -14.40 -26.50
N PRO A 104 -15.44 -15.70 -26.62
CA PRO A 104 -15.28 -16.69 -25.57
C PRO A 104 -13.87 -16.73 -24.95
N SER A 105 -12.82 -16.65 -25.78
CA SER A 105 -11.42 -16.60 -25.34
C SER A 105 -11.11 -15.51 -24.32
N SER A 106 -11.78 -14.35 -24.40
CA SER A 106 -11.58 -13.24 -23.45
C SER A 106 -11.93 -13.62 -22.01
N ILE A 107 -12.87 -14.55 -21.80
CA ILE A 107 -13.23 -15.02 -20.46
C ILE A 107 -12.06 -15.77 -19.81
N ALA A 108 -11.32 -16.54 -20.60
CA ALA A 108 -10.13 -17.23 -20.13
C ALA A 108 -8.98 -16.25 -19.84
N GLU A 109 -8.84 -15.20 -20.64
CA GLU A 109 -7.89 -14.11 -20.40
C GLU A 109 -8.21 -13.36 -19.11
N PHE A 110 -9.46 -12.93 -18.91
CA PHE A 110 -9.89 -12.28 -17.66
C PHE A 110 -9.61 -13.15 -16.44
N TYR A 111 -9.92 -14.45 -16.52
CA TYR A 111 -9.62 -15.38 -15.44
C TYR A 111 -8.11 -15.41 -15.13
N LYS A 112 -7.26 -15.48 -16.16
CA LYS A 112 -5.80 -15.48 -15.98
C LYS A 112 -5.32 -14.16 -15.36
N ASP A 113 -5.77 -13.02 -15.89
CA ASP A 113 -5.40 -11.69 -15.40
C ASP A 113 -5.76 -11.50 -13.93
N ILE A 114 -6.94 -11.96 -13.51
CA ILE A 114 -7.40 -11.89 -12.12
C ILE A 114 -6.53 -12.76 -11.22
N GLN A 115 -6.26 -14.01 -11.61
CA GLN A 115 -5.43 -14.92 -10.83
C GLN A 115 -4.01 -14.37 -10.68
N GLU A 116 -3.45 -13.82 -11.75
CA GLU A 116 -2.14 -13.16 -11.74
C GLU A 116 -2.17 -11.96 -10.80
N PHE A 117 -3.13 -11.05 -10.96
CA PHE A 117 -3.29 -9.87 -10.11
C PHE A 117 -3.40 -10.21 -8.62
N GLN A 118 -4.10 -11.29 -8.27
CA GLN A 118 -4.23 -11.76 -6.88
C GLN A 118 -2.93 -12.34 -6.30
N GLN A 119 -2.03 -12.86 -7.14
CA GLN A 119 -0.75 -13.42 -6.72
C GLN A 119 0.34 -12.35 -6.52
N LEU A 120 0.29 -11.26 -7.29
CA LEU A 120 1.30 -10.19 -7.25
C LEU A 120 1.60 -9.63 -5.85
N PRO A 121 0.63 -9.38 -4.95
CA PRO A 121 0.94 -8.89 -3.61
C PRO A 121 1.86 -9.83 -2.82
N GLN A 122 1.72 -11.14 -3.01
CA GLN A 122 2.58 -12.13 -2.33
C GLN A 122 3.99 -12.13 -2.92
N GLU A 123 4.10 -12.00 -4.24
CA GLU A 123 5.39 -11.90 -4.92
C GLU A 123 6.14 -10.62 -4.54
N ILE A 124 5.45 -9.47 -4.49
CA ILE A 124 6.01 -8.20 -4.01
C ILE A 124 6.50 -8.35 -2.57
N ALA A 125 5.68 -8.91 -1.68
CA ALA A 125 6.06 -9.11 -0.29
C ALA A 125 7.29 -10.02 -0.14
N SER A 126 7.38 -11.09 -0.94
CA SER A 126 8.53 -11.98 -0.98
C SER A 126 9.80 -11.27 -1.50
N ALA A 127 9.68 -10.48 -2.56
CA ALA A 127 10.79 -9.69 -3.09
C ALA A 127 11.29 -8.65 -2.08
N GLU A 128 10.37 -7.94 -1.41
CA GLU A 128 10.69 -6.99 -0.34
C GLU A 128 11.36 -7.65 0.86
N GLN A 129 10.91 -8.85 1.24
CA GLN A 129 11.55 -9.62 2.30
C GLN A 129 12.98 -10.02 1.92
N THR A 130 13.20 -10.50 0.70
CA THR A 130 14.56 -10.80 0.18
C THR A 130 15.44 -9.56 0.25
N LEU A 131 14.97 -8.42 -0.28
CA LEU A 131 15.71 -7.15 -0.22
C LEU A 131 16.05 -6.72 1.21
N LYS A 132 15.11 -6.91 2.14
CA LYS A 132 15.31 -6.61 3.56
C LYS A 132 16.35 -7.53 4.20
N THR A 133 16.33 -8.83 3.89
CA THR A 133 17.30 -9.81 4.44
C THR A 133 18.72 -9.58 3.95
N LEU A 134 18.89 -9.09 2.72
CA LEU A 134 20.20 -8.78 2.14
C LEU A 134 20.81 -7.48 2.70
N GLY A 135 20.05 -6.67 3.44
CA GLY A 135 20.61 -5.56 4.22
C GLY A 135 20.91 -4.28 3.44
N GLY A 136 20.44 -4.16 2.20
CA GLY A 136 20.64 -3.00 1.33
C GLY A 136 22.05 -2.94 0.71
N LEU A 137 22.15 -2.36 -0.50
CA LEU A 137 23.42 -2.27 -1.23
C LEU A 137 24.50 -1.55 -0.42
N ASP A 138 24.16 -0.44 0.26
CA ASP A 138 25.13 0.37 1.00
C ASP A 138 25.84 -0.43 2.10
N ARG A 139 25.15 -1.39 2.72
CA ARG A 139 25.75 -2.24 3.74
C ARG A 139 26.70 -3.25 3.12
N ILE A 140 26.25 -3.95 2.09
CA ILE A 140 27.08 -4.95 1.39
C ILE A 140 28.31 -4.27 0.78
N GLN A 141 28.16 -3.08 0.20
CA GLN A 141 29.28 -2.31 -0.36
C GLN A 141 30.32 -1.96 0.72
N LYS A 142 29.88 -1.51 1.90
CA LYS A 142 30.79 -1.27 3.04
C LYS A 142 31.51 -2.54 3.50
N GLU A 143 30.84 -3.68 3.49
CA GLU A 143 31.43 -4.98 3.83
C GLU A 143 32.49 -5.39 2.77
N ILE A 144 32.22 -5.16 1.48
CA ILE A 144 33.19 -5.37 0.39
C ILE A 144 34.41 -4.47 0.55
N ASP A 145 34.22 -3.16 0.71
CA ASP A 145 35.33 -2.20 0.83
C ASP A 145 36.23 -2.57 2.02
N ALA A 146 35.63 -2.98 3.15
CA ALA A 146 36.35 -3.44 4.33
C ALA A 146 37.12 -4.74 4.08
N THR A 147 36.54 -5.70 3.35
CA THR A 147 37.21 -6.97 3.00
C THR A 147 38.32 -6.76 1.97
N GLN A 148 38.15 -5.85 1.01
CA GLN A 148 39.19 -5.49 0.04
C GLN A 148 40.38 -4.81 0.72
N GLU A 149 40.14 -3.93 1.70
CA GLU A 149 41.23 -3.31 2.45
C GLU A 149 42.00 -4.34 3.28
N LYS A 150 41.31 -5.28 3.95
CA LYS A 150 41.97 -6.39 4.65
C LYS A 150 42.79 -7.28 3.72
N LEU A 151 42.28 -7.54 2.51
CA LEU A 151 42.99 -8.33 1.50
C LEU A 151 44.28 -7.63 1.08
N ARG A 152 44.23 -6.31 0.86
CA ARG A 152 45.39 -5.47 0.55
C ARG A 152 46.42 -5.52 1.69
N GLU A 153 45.98 -5.34 2.94
CA GLU A 153 46.87 -5.45 4.11
C GLU A 153 47.52 -6.84 4.26
N ALA A 154 46.78 -7.91 3.96
CA ALA A 154 47.30 -9.28 4.03
C ALA A 154 48.33 -9.56 2.92
N GLN A 155 48.10 -9.03 1.71
CA GLN A 155 49.06 -9.08 0.60
C GLN A 155 50.34 -8.29 0.93
N ASP A 156 50.21 -7.06 1.44
CA ASP A 156 51.36 -6.25 1.88
C ASP A 156 52.20 -6.99 2.96
N LYS A 157 51.53 -7.66 3.91
CA LYS A 157 52.21 -8.50 4.93
C LYS A 157 52.92 -9.70 4.32
N TYR A 158 52.33 -10.33 3.32
CA TYR A 158 52.92 -11.47 2.61
C TYR A 158 54.23 -11.04 1.94
N ASP A 159 54.18 -9.95 1.16
CA ASP A 159 55.32 -9.41 0.42
C ASP A 159 56.46 -9.01 1.37
N VAL A 160 56.14 -8.30 2.46
CA VAL A 160 57.12 -7.92 3.49
C VAL A 160 57.74 -9.14 4.18
N GLU A 161 56.97 -10.21 4.45
CA GLU A 161 57.52 -11.42 5.05
C GLU A 161 58.35 -12.23 4.04
N GLU A 162 57.98 -12.22 2.76
CA GLU A 162 58.71 -12.84 1.65
C GLU A 162 60.07 -12.17 1.41
N GLU A 163 60.15 -10.84 1.46
CA GLU A 163 61.39 -10.08 1.27
C GLU A 163 62.36 -10.17 2.47
N LYS A 164 61.90 -10.60 3.66
CA LYS A 164 62.79 -10.76 4.82
C LYS A 164 63.83 -11.85 4.54
N ASP A 165 65.04 -11.41 4.22
CA ASP A 165 66.20 -12.29 4.05
C ASP A 165 66.53 -13.02 5.36
N VAL A 166 66.83 -14.32 5.25
CA VAL A 166 67.33 -15.11 6.38
C VAL A 166 68.83 -14.87 6.53
N ASP A 167 69.23 -13.61 6.68
CA ASP A 167 70.64 -13.25 6.75
C ASP A 167 71.15 -13.43 8.18
N GLY A 168 71.97 -14.47 8.37
CA GLY A 168 72.40 -14.91 9.68
C GLY A 168 73.31 -16.13 9.63
N LYS A 169 74.28 -16.15 10.55
CA LYS A 169 75.27 -17.23 10.75
C LYS A 169 74.59 -18.60 10.78
N TRP A 170 75.23 -19.59 10.14
CA TRP A 170 74.73 -20.93 9.79
C TRP A 170 73.97 -21.73 10.87
N ARG A 171 74.19 -21.46 12.17
CA ARG A 171 73.50 -22.17 13.26
C ARG A 171 72.12 -21.57 13.50
N GLY A 172 71.08 -22.20 12.95
CA GLY A 172 69.67 -21.80 13.13
C GLY A 172 68.91 -21.45 11.84
N ARG A 173 69.56 -21.56 10.67
CA ARG A 173 68.97 -21.19 9.37
C ARG A 173 67.74 -22.03 8.99
N ASN A 174 67.74 -23.34 9.27
CA ASN A 174 66.59 -24.21 8.96
C ASN A 174 65.36 -23.85 9.78
N ARG A 175 65.52 -23.66 11.09
CA ARG A 175 64.41 -23.26 11.98
C ARG A 175 63.79 -21.93 11.56
N ARG A 176 64.60 -20.93 11.20
CA ARG A 176 64.10 -19.63 10.70
C ARG A 176 63.36 -19.76 9.36
N ARG A 177 63.80 -20.65 8.47
CA ARG A 177 63.10 -20.94 7.22
C ARG A 177 61.76 -21.63 7.46
N GLU A 178 61.69 -22.58 8.39
CA GLU A 178 60.45 -23.24 8.78
C GLU A 178 59.47 -22.25 9.43
N GLU A 179 59.94 -21.40 10.35
CA GLU A 179 59.12 -20.35 10.99
C GLU A 179 58.60 -19.34 9.95
N LYS A 180 59.45 -18.90 9.01
CA LYS A 180 59.03 -18.03 7.89
C LYS A 180 58.00 -18.74 6.98
N GLY A 181 58.24 -19.99 6.62
CA GLY A 181 57.32 -20.79 5.80
C GLY A 181 55.95 -20.97 6.48
N ALA A 182 55.92 -21.21 7.78
CA ALA A 182 54.68 -21.30 8.55
C ALA A 182 53.90 -19.98 8.58
N ARG A 183 54.60 -18.84 8.68
CA ARG A 183 53.97 -17.51 8.62
C ARG A 183 53.40 -17.21 7.24
N LEU A 184 54.17 -17.45 6.18
CA LEU A 184 53.70 -17.26 4.80
C LEU A 184 52.49 -18.15 4.51
N ALA A 185 52.50 -19.41 4.96
CA ALA A 185 51.34 -20.29 4.82
C ALA A 185 50.10 -19.78 5.59
N SER A 186 50.29 -19.18 6.77
CA SER A 186 49.21 -18.56 7.54
C SER A 186 48.62 -17.34 6.84
N ILE A 187 49.47 -16.46 6.29
CA ILE A 187 49.04 -15.25 5.57
C ILE A 187 48.34 -15.65 4.25
N GLN A 188 48.89 -16.64 3.53
CA GLN A 188 48.28 -17.17 2.33
C GLN A 188 46.88 -17.71 2.58
N LYS A 189 46.67 -18.42 3.69
CA LYS A 189 45.35 -18.90 4.10
C LYS A 189 44.37 -17.74 4.39
N GLU A 190 44.84 -16.69 5.06
CA GLU A 190 44.05 -15.48 5.32
C GLU A 190 43.62 -14.79 4.00
N ILE A 191 44.55 -14.66 3.04
CA ILE A 191 44.27 -14.15 1.69
C ILE A 191 43.19 -15.01 1.00
N GLU A 192 43.32 -16.34 1.03
CA GLU A 192 42.35 -17.25 0.42
C GLU A 192 40.95 -17.16 1.07
N ASP A 193 40.89 -17.03 2.39
CA ASP A 193 39.62 -16.89 3.12
C ASP A 193 38.95 -15.54 2.82
N LEU A 194 39.72 -14.44 2.75
CA LEU A 194 39.24 -13.11 2.36
C LEU A 194 38.77 -13.07 0.89
N GLN A 195 39.47 -13.77 -0.01
CA GLN A 195 39.04 -13.91 -1.41
C GLN A 195 37.70 -14.65 -1.52
N LYS A 196 37.51 -15.74 -0.77
CA LYS A 196 36.20 -16.44 -0.72
C LYS A 196 35.10 -15.54 -0.17
N GLU A 197 35.40 -14.75 0.85
CA GLU A 197 34.44 -13.79 1.42
C GLU A 197 34.04 -12.71 0.39
N SER A 198 35.02 -12.16 -0.34
CA SER A 198 34.78 -11.19 -1.43
C SER A 198 33.91 -11.75 -2.56
N ILE A 199 34.15 -13.01 -2.97
CA ILE A 199 33.31 -13.71 -3.95
C ILE A 199 31.88 -13.84 -3.42
N SER A 200 31.70 -14.23 -2.15
CA SER A 200 30.37 -14.34 -1.52
C SER A 200 29.62 -13.00 -1.49
N TYR A 201 30.30 -11.87 -1.28
CA TYR A 201 29.65 -10.56 -1.36
C TYR A 201 29.25 -10.19 -2.78
N THR A 202 30.06 -10.55 -3.78
CA THR A 202 29.72 -10.34 -5.20
C THR A 202 28.46 -11.11 -5.58
N GLU A 203 28.32 -12.36 -5.13
CA GLU A 203 27.10 -13.16 -5.31
C GLU A 203 25.87 -12.53 -4.61
N LYS A 204 26.06 -11.93 -3.42
CA LYS A 204 24.99 -11.21 -2.71
C LYS A 204 24.55 -9.95 -3.47
N ILE A 205 25.48 -9.19 -4.07
CA ILE A 205 25.14 -8.03 -4.90
C ILE A 205 24.31 -8.48 -6.11
N ASP A 206 24.77 -9.48 -6.85
CA ASP A 206 24.05 -10.01 -8.01
C ASP A 206 22.64 -10.50 -7.62
N THR A 207 22.50 -11.16 -6.46
CA THR A 207 21.18 -11.55 -5.92
C THR A 207 20.31 -10.34 -5.57
N LEU A 208 20.89 -9.28 -5.02
CA LEU A 208 20.17 -8.06 -4.64
C LEU A 208 19.69 -7.31 -5.88
N ASP A 209 20.53 -7.17 -6.90
CA ASP A 209 20.17 -6.52 -8.15
C ASP A 209 19.07 -7.31 -8.87
N LYS A 210 19.18 -8.63 -8.97
CA LYS A 210 18.09 -9.50 -9.47
C LYS A 210 16.79 -9.34 -8.70
N ALA A 211 16.85 -9.22 -7.38
CA ALA A 211 15.66 -9.02 -6.55
C ALA A 211 15.03 -7.62 -6.75
N LYS A 212 15.84 -6.59 -7.02
CA LYS A 212 15.35 -5.25 -7.37
C LYS A 212 14.68 -5.24 -8.74
N ASP A 213 15.32 -5.85 -9.72
CA ASP A 213 14.78 -5.94 -11.08
C ASP A 213 13.47 -6.73 -11.08
N ALA A 214 13.43 -7.88 -10.39
CA ALA A 214 12.19 -8.64 -10.20
C ALA A 214 11.11 -7.80 -9.50
N LYS A 215 11.44 -7.07 -8.43
CA LYS A 215 10.46 -6.18 -7.78
C LYS A 215 9.91 -5.13 -8.73
N LYS A 216 10.77 -4.55 -9.57
CA LYS A 216 10.39 -3.55 -10.56
C LYS A 216 9.46 -4.15 -11.63
N GLU A 217 9.82 -5.29 -12.21
CA GLU A 217 9.00 -6.01 -13.20
C GLU A 217 7.63 -6.42 -12.63
N ILE A 218 7.60 -6.94 -11.41
CA ILE A 218 6.36 -7.29 -10.71
C ILE A 218 5.50 -6.03 -10.49
N GLY A 219 6.13 -4.88 -10.17
CA GLY A 219 5.46 -3.60 -10.04
C GLY A 219 4.83 -3.11 -11.34
N GLU A 220 5.59 -3.11 -12.44
CA GLU A 220 5.10 -2.73 -13.78
C GLU A 220 3.93 -3.62 -14.22
N ARG A 221 4.05 -4.94 -14.03
CA ARG A 221 2.98 -5.91 -14.30
C ARG A 221 1.74 -5.70 -13.43
N SER A 222 1.93 -5.31 -12.16
CA SER A 222 0.83 -4.94 -11.26
C SER A 222 0.09 -3.71 -11.74
N ASP A 223 0.81 -2.70 -12.23
CA ASP A 223 0.21 -1.49 -12.75
C ASP A 223 -0.54 -1.78 -14.05
N GLU A 224 0.04 -2.55 -14.98
CA GLU A 224 -0.64 -2.97 -16.22
C GLU A 224 -1.93 -3.75 -15.95
N LEU A 225 -1.91 -4.75 -15.06
CA LEU A 225 -3.11 -5.50 -14.71
C LEU A 225 -4.12 -4.63 -13.97
N ARG A 226 -3.66 -3.67 -13.17
CA ARG A 226 -4.56 -2.69 -12.52
C ARG A 226 -5.27 -1.84 -13.56
N LEU A 227 -4.55 -1.31 -14.56
CA LEU A 227 -5.14 -0.55 -15.67
C LEU A 227 -6.18 -1.41 -16.41
N LYS A 228 -5.81 -2.64 -16.77
CA LYS A 228 -6.70 -3.55 -17.50
C LYS A 228 -7.98 -3.88 -16.73
N ILE A 229 -7.86 -4.20 -15.43
CA ILE A 229 -8.98 -4.63 -14.59
C ILE A 229 -9.86 -3.47 -14.16
N PHE A 230 -9.27 -2.30 -13.84
CA PHE A 230 -9.97 -1.19 -13.18
C PHE A 230 -10.21 0.02 -14.08
N GLU A 231 -9.55 0.15 -15.23
CA GLU A 231 -9.69 1.33 -16.10
C GLU A 231 -10.23 0.97 -17.49
N ASP A 232 -9.62 -0.04 -18.13
CA ASP A 232 -10.00 -0.47 -19.48
C ASP A 232 -11.19 -1.43 -19.49
N PHE A 233 -11.51 -2.03 -18.34
CA PHE A 233 -12.68 -2.89 -18.20
C PHE A 233 -13.95 -2.07 -18.37
N ALA A 234 -14.76 -2.36 -19.38
CA ALA A 234 -15.89 -1.49 -19.75
C ALA A 234 -16.89 -1.21 -18.58
N PRO A 235 -17.24 -2.19 -17.72
CA PRO A 235 -18.07 -1.93 -16.53
C PRO A 235 -17.43 -1.03 -15.47
N ALA A 236 -16.11 -0.81 -15.49
CA ALA A 236 -15.38 -0.07 -14.46
C ALA A 236 -15.94 1.35 -14.25
N LYS A 237 -16.24 2.06 -15.35
CA LYS A 237 -16.80 3.43 -15.30
C LYS A 237 -18.16 3.47 -14.62
N GLU A 238 -19.01 2.48 -14.87
CA GLU A 238 -20.33 2.39 -14.24
C GLU A 238 -20.22 2.08 -12.75
N ILE A 239 -19.32 1.16 -12.38
CA ILE A 239 -19.04 0.82 -10.97
C ILE A 239 -18.47 2.03 -10.23
N LEU A 240 -17.54 2.76 -10.84
CA LEU A 240 -16.96 3.96 -10.28
C LEU A 240 -18.03 5.03 -10.05
N ALA A 241 -18.91 5.28 -11.03
CA ALA A 241 -20.01 6.24 -10.87
C ALA A 241 -20.95 5.86 -9.70
N ARG A 242 -21.21 4.57 -9.51
CA ARG A 242 -21.98 4.06 -8.36
C ARG A 242 -21.23 4.27 -7.04
N ALA A 243 -19.92 4.03 -7.02
CA ALA A 243 -19.08 4.25 -5.85
C ALA A 243 -18.97 5.73 -5.48
N GLN A 244 -18.77 6.62 -6.46
CA GLN A 244 -18.78 8.08 -6.30
C GLN A 244 -20.10 8.54 -5.70
N LYS A 245 -21.22 8.13 -6.29
CA LYS A 245 -22.55 8.47 -5.75
C LYS A 245 -22.70 8.02 -4.30
N ALA A 246 -22.35 6.78 -3.98
CA ALA A 246 -22.42 6.27 -2.61
C ALA A 246 -21.50 7.03 -1.64
N ALA A 247 -20.33 7.48 -2.12
CA ALA A 247 -19.40 8.31 -1.36
C ALA A 247 -19.97 9.70 -1.06
N HIS A 248 -20.56 10.32 -2.08
CA HIS A 248 -21.22 11.61 -1.95
C HIS A 248 -22.43 11.53 -1.01
N ASP A 249 -23.26 10.49 -1.15
CA ASP A 249 -24.41 10.27 -0.28
C ASP A 249 -23.96 10.08 1.18
N LYS A 250 -22.89 9.31 1.42
CA LYS A 250 -22.32 9.14 2.77
C LYS A 250 -21.76 10.45 3.32
N LEU A 251 -21.05 11.22 2.51
CA LEU A 251 -20.52 12.53 2.88
C LEU A 251 -21.67 13.48 3.25
N ASN A 252 -22.72 13.54 2.44
CA ASN A 252 -23.92 14.34 2.70
C ASN A 252 -24.64 13.92 3.97
N VAL A 253 -24.80 12.62 4.24
CA VAL A 253 -25.39 12.14 5.49
C VAL A 253 -24.54 12.55 6.70
N MET A 254 -23.20 12.51 6.58
CA MET A 254 -22.31 13.05 7.61
C MET A 254 -22.53 14.54 7.79
N PHE A 255 -22.61 15.30 6.69
CA PHE A 255 -22.89 16.74 6.72
C PHE A 255 -24.24 17.07 7.38
N GLU A 256 -25.35 16.47 6.94
CA GLU A 256 -26.70 16.72 7.46
C GLU A 256 -26.81 16.38 8.95
N LYS A 257 -26.25 15.23 9.35
CA LYS A 257 -26.19 14.81 10.76
C LYS A 257 -25.50 15.84 11.65
N TYR A 258 -24.57 16.62 11.08
CA TYR A 258 -23.79 17.63 11.80
C TYR A 258 -24.14 19.08 11.41
N ALA A 259 -25.07 19.31 10.49
CA ALA A 259 -25.53 20.64 10.10
C ALA A 259 -26.72 21.06 10.99
N ASP A 260 -27.72 20.19 11.18
CA ASP A 260 -29.08 20.58 11.59
C ASP A 260 -29.39 20.40 13.08
N THR A 261 -28.44 20.67 13.97
CA THR A 261 -28.71 20.64 15.40
C THR A 261 -28.13 21.86 16.10
N ASP A 262 -29.02 22.64 16.72
CA ASP A 262 -28.77 23.62 17.80
C ASP A 262 -28.18 22.97 19.06
N ASP A 263 -27.77 21.71 18.96
CA ASP A 263 -27.33 20.90 20.08
C ASP A 263 -25.83 21.10 20.29
N ASP A 264 -25.50 21.64 21.46
CA ASP A 264 -24.17 21.74 22.07
C ASP A 264 -23.40 20.40 22.13
N ALA A 265 -24.05 19.30 21.73
CA ALA A 265 -23.56 17.93 21.61
C ALA A 265 -22.60 17.67 20.43
N LYS A 266 -22.48 18.59 19.46
CA LYS A 266 -21.46 18.43 18.39
C LYS A 266 -20.06 18.56 19.00
N THR A 267 -19.21 17.60 18.68
CA THR A 267 -17.80 17.64 19.09
C THR A 267 -16.94 17.95 17.89
N LEU A 268 -15.85 18.69 18.09
CA LEU A 268 -14.83 18.93 17.06
C LEU A 268 -14.40 17.62 16.39
N ARG A 269 -14.34 16.52 17.16
CA ARG A 269 -14.04 15.18 16.68
C ARG A 269 -14.97 14.71 15.55
N GLN A 270 -16.27 14.99 15.62
CA GLN A 270 -17.21 14.56 14.58
C GLN A 270 -16.95 15.27 13.25
N ILE A 271 -16.62 16.57 13.29
CA ILE A 271 -16.28 17.33 12.09
C ILE A 271 -14.94 16.84 11.52
N GLU A 272 -13.98 16.53 12.39
CA GLU A 272 -12.72 15.90 11.99
C GLU A 272 -12.93 14.53 11.34
N ASP A 273 -13.91 13.73 11.81
CA ASP A 273 -14.27 12.47 11.16
C ASP A 273 -14.84 12.71 9.74
N VAL A 274 -15.64 13.78 9.53
CA VAL A 274 -16.10 14.15 8.17
C VAL A 274 -14.94 14.58 7.30
N GLN A 275 -14.04 15.42 7.83
CA GLN A 275 -12.89 15.87 7.08
C GLN A 275 -11.96 14.71 6.72
N ALA A 276 -11.71 13.78 7.64
CA ALA A 276 -10.90 12.60 7.38
C ALA A 276 -11.51 11.72 6.27
N TYR A 277 -12.84 11.61 6.24
CA TYR A 277 -13.55 10.92 5.17
C TYR A 277 -13.44 11.66 3.82
N PHE A 278 -13.58 12.98 3.82
CA PHE A 278 -13.39 13.81 2.63
C PHE A 278 -11.94 13.74 2.10
N ASP A 279 -10.95 13.78 2.98
CA ASP A 279 -9.54 13.59 2.60
C ASP A 279 -9.32 12.20 1.99
N GLN A 280 -10.01 11.18 2.50
CA GLN A 280 -9.92 9.83 1.96
C GLN A 280 -10.47 9.76 0.53
N MET A 281 -11.57 10.47 0.25
CA MET A 281 -12.13 10.57 -1.11
C MET A 281 -11.23 11.34 -2.08
N THR A 282 -10.47 12.32 -1.61
CA THR A 282 -9.60 13.17 -2.46
C THR A 282 -8.18 12.63 -2.63
N LYS A 283 -7.74 11.69 -1.78
CA LYS A 283 -6.40 11.06 -1.86
C LYS A 283 -6.24 10.04 -2.98
N THR A 284 -7.34 9.54 -3.53
CA THR A 284 -7.30 8.52 -4.58
C THR A 284 -6.95 9.19 -5.89
N ASP A 285 -5.65 9.32 -6.14
CA ASP A 285 -5.12 9.79 -7.43
C ASP A 285 -5.46 8.79 -8.54
N GLY A 286 -5.67 9.32 -9.75
CA GLY A 286 -5.97 8.52 -10.94
C GLY A 286 -7.47 8.47 -11.28
N PRO A 287 -7.87 7.56 -12.18
CA PRO A 287 -9.23 7.51 -12.70
C PRO A 287 -10.25 6.99 -11.68
N TRP A 288 -9.80 6.55 -10.51
CA TRP A 288 -10.64 6.13 -9.37
C TRP A 288 -10.86 7.24 -8.36
N SER A 289 -10.85 8.51 -8.79
CA SER A 289 -11.19 9.63 -7.92
C SER A 289 -12.65 9.55 -7.49
N TYR A 290 -12.88 9.39 -6.18
CA TYR A 290 -14.23 9.38 -5.60
C TYR A 290 -14.79 10.78 -5.35
N ALA A 291 -13.99 11.82 -5.58
CA ALA A 291 -14.36 13.22 -5.41
C ALA A 291 -14.75 13.91 -6.74
N ASP A 292 -14.88 13.15 -7.83
CA ASP A 292 -15.25 13.73 -9.12
C ASP A 292 -16.63 14.41 -9.05
N GLY A 293 -16.73 15.61 -9.59
CA GLY A 293 -17.93 16.46 -9.48
C GLY A 293 -18.14 17.14 -8.11
N ILE A 294 -17.21 16.99 -7.15
CA ILE A 294 -17.20 17.79 -5.92
C ILE A 294 -16.29 19.00 -6.10
N ASP A 295 -16.78 20.20 -5.73
CA ASP A 295 -15.93 21.37 -5.56
C ASP A 295 -15.10 21.22 -4.27
N ILE A 296 -13.86 20.76 -4.45
CA ILE A 296 -12.96 20.43 -3.33
C ILE A 296 -12.65 21.67 -2.49
N GLU A 297 -12.44 22.82 -3.13
CA GLU A 297 -12.09 24.07 -2.46
C GLU A 297 -13.27 24.57 -1.62
N ALA A 298 -14.49 24.61 -2.19
CA ALA A 298 -15.67 25.06 -1.47
C ALA A 298 -16.01 24.16 -0.25
N HIS A 299 -15.80 22.85 -0.37
CA HIS A 299 -16.00 21.93 0.76
C HIS A 299 -14.93 22.14 1.83
N GLN A 300 -13.66 22.32 1.43
CA GLN A 300 -12.58 22.57 2.38
C GLN A 300 -12.78 23.89 3.15
N GLU A 301 -13.21 24.96 2.48
CA GLU A 301 -13.57 26.23 3.14
C GLU A 301 -14.72 26.07 4.13
N SER A 302 -15.73 25.26 3.78
CA SER A 302 -16.86 24.95 4.66
C SER A 302 -16.40 24.17 5.90
N PHE A 303 -15.52 23.17 5.72
CA PHE A 303 -14.93 22.44 6.84
C PHE A 303 -14.11 23.35 7.75
N ASP A 304 -13.26 24.21 7.18
CA ASP A 304 -12.42 25.12 7.95
C ASP A 304 -13.25 26.09 8.77
N SER A 305 -14.33 26.61 8.19
CA SER A 305 -15.29 27.47 8.87
C SER A 305 -15.96 26.75 10.04
N TRP A 306 -16.42 25.52 9.84
CA TRP A 306 -17.09 24.72 10.88
C TRP A 306 -16.14 24.29 11.99
N ILE A 307 -14.94 23.84 11.64
CA ILE A 307 -13.88 23.48 12.58
C ILE A 307 -13.50 24.69 13.42
N THR A 308 -13.29 25.84 12.79
CA THR A 308 -12.99 27.10 13.48
C THR A 308 -14.10 27.50 14.44
N LEU A 309 -15.37 27.42 14.01
CA LEU A 309 -16.50 27.74 14.85
C LEU A 309 -16.61 26.81 16.05
N GLN A 310 -16.55 25.48 15.84
CA GLN A 310 -16.68 24.52 16.93
C GLN A 310 -15.49 24.53 17.87
N PHE A 311 -14.27 24.70 17.34
CA PHE A 311 -13.09 24.91 18.17
C PHE A 311 -13.29 26.12 19.10
N ASN A 312 -13.75 27.25 18.55
CA ASN A 312 -14.05 28.45 19.34
C ASN A 312 -15.11 28.20 20.44
N ILE A 313 -16.18 27.46 20.11
CA ILE A 313 -17.22 27.09 21.07
C ILE A 313 -16.64 26.21 22.18
N GLU A 314 -15.88 25.16 21.84
CA GLU A 314 -15.32 24.23 22.82
C GLU A 314 -14.29 24.89 23.74
N ILE A 315 -13.46 25.79 23.21
CA ILE A 315 -12.52 26.61 23.99
C ILE A 315 -13.28 27.55 24.92
N THR A 316 -14.27 28.27 24.40
CA THR A 316 -15.08 29.19 25.21
C THR A 316 -15.79 28.43 26.33
N ARG A 317 -16.36 27.26 26.05
CA ARG A 317 -16.98 26.39 27.05
C ARG A 317 -15.97 25.89 28.09
N ALA A 318 -14.76 25.54 27.67
CA ALA A 318 -13.69 25.12 28.58
C ALA A 318 -13.27 26.25 29.54
N ILE A 319 -13.13 27.48 29.04
CA ILE A 319 -12.75 28.65 29.84
C ILE A 319 -13.89 29.07 30.77
N THR A 320 -15.13 29.08 30.28
CA THR A 320 -16.30 29.52 31.08
C THR A 320 -16.68 28.51 32.16
N SER A 321 -16.58 27.21 31.89
CA SER A 321 -16.82 26.15 32.89
C SER A 321 -15.73 26.05 33.96
N PHE A 322 -14.60 26.73 33.78
CA PHE A 322 -13.56 26.80 34.78
C PHE A 322 -14.02 27.66 35.98
N THR A 323 -14.12 27.03 37.14
CA THR A 323 -14.38 27.68 38.43
C THR A 323 -13.09 27.79 39.24
N LEU A 324 -12.82 28.98 39.80
CA LEU A 324 -11.69 29.21 40.69
C LEU A 324 -11.82 28.42 42.01
N GLY A 325 -10.68 27.89 42.49
CA GLY A 325 -10.57 27.27 43.82
C GLY A 325 -10.56 25.74 43.85
N SER A 326 -10.87 25.06 42.73
CA SER A 326 -10.65 23.62 42.61
C SER A 326 -9.36 23.34 41.83
N SER A 327 -8.35 22.74 42.46
CA SER A 327 -7.13 22.30 41.76
C SER A 327 -7.43 21.41 40.54
N SER A 328 -8.50 20.62 40.63
CA SER A 328 -8.97 19.74 39.55
C SER A 328 -9.57 20.46 38.34
N SER A 329 -9.99 21.73 38.43
CA SER A 329 -10.52 22.47 37.27
C SER A 329 -9.41 23.00 36.36
N LEU A 330 -8.28 23.42 36.95
CA LEU A 330 -7.12 23.91 36.20
C LEU A 330 -6.48 22.78 35.41
N GLU A 331 -6.24 21.63 36.04
CA GLU A 331 -5.68 20.46 35.37
C GLU A 331 -6.58 19.98 34.22
N LYS A 332 -7.91 20.05 34.38
CA LYS A 332 -8.86 19.70 33.32
C LYS A 332 -8.79 20.69 32.14
N LEU A 333 -8.72 22.00 32.41
CA LEU A 333 -8.56 23.01 31.38
C LEU A 333 -7.23 22.85 30.65
N GLU A 334 -6.12 22.72 31.38
CA GLU A 334 -4.80 22.47 30.80
C GLU A 334 -4.81 21.21 29.94
N LYS A 335 -5.33 20.09 30.45
CA LYS A 335 -5.41 18.83 29.71
C LYS A 335 -6.24 18.96 28.43
N LYS A 336 -7.36 19.68 28.48
CA LYS A 336 -8.22 19.90 27.31
C LYS A 336 -7.52 20.79 26.28
N LEU A 337 -6.85 21.86 26.70
CA LEU A 337 -6.08 22.72 25.81
C LEU A 337 -4.84 22.02 25.24
N ASP A 338 -4.10 21.28 26.06
CA ASP A 338 -3.00 20.39 25.63
C ASP A 338 -3.52 19.43 24.54
N SER A 339 -4.74 18.91 24.63
CA SER A 339 -5.29 17.99 23.62
C SER A 339 -5.49 18.63 22.25
N TYR A 340 -5.84 19.92 22.16
CA TYR A 340 -5.92 20.64 20.89
C TYR A 340 -4.54 21.02 20.37
N LEU A 341 -3.65 21.45 21.27
CA LEU A 341 -2.31 21.93 20.92
C LEU A 341 -1.36 20.81 20.47
N ASN A 342 -1.65 19.58 20.88
CA ASN A 342 -0.96 18.38 20.40
C ASN A 342 -1.53 17.86 19.07
N LYS A 343 -2.60 18.46 18.53
CA LYS A 343 -3.06 18.12 17.19
C LYS A 343 -2.05 18.61 16.17
N ASP A 344 -1.71 17.73 15.24
CA ASP A 344 -0.88 18.02 14.08
C ASP A 344 -1.69 18.67 12.95
N ARG A 345 -3.03 18.70 13.06
CA ARG A 345 -3.94 19.26 12.07
C ARG A 345 -5.19 19.85 12.72
N LEU A 346 -5.69 20.93 12.13
CA LEU A 346 -7.00 21.51 12.44
C LEU A 346 -7.59 22.12 11.16
N GLY A 347 -8.56 21.45 10.55
CA GLY A 347 -9.03 21.85 9.23
C GLY A 347 -7.97 21.61 8.16
N SER A 348 -7.82 22.53 7.23
CA SER A 348 -6.77 22.53 6.20
C SER A 348 -5.39 22.80 6.78
N GLN A 349 -5.31 23.45 7.94
CA GLN A 349 -4.06 23.85 8.57
C GLN A 349 -3.32 22.65 9.16
N LYS A 350 -2.02 22.54 8.88
CA LYS A 350 -1.17 21.43 9.30
C LYS A 350 0.06 21.92 10.07
N GLY A 351 0.58 21.06 10.94
CA GLY A 351 1.82 21.26 11.67
C GLY A 351 1.86 22.60 12.41
N GLN A 352 2.70 23.51 11.93
CA GLN A 352 2.94 24.79 12.59
C GLN A 352 1.80 25.79 12.41
N GLU A 353 1.08 25.74 11.29
CA GLU A 353 -0.05 26.63 10.99
C GLU A 353 -1.22 26.37 11.96
N ALA A 354 -1.57 25.09 12.16
CA ALA A 354 -2.60 24.69 13.10
C ALA A 354 -2.28 25.17 14.54
N LYS A 355 -1.01 25.02 14.95
CA LYS A 355 -0.53 25.51 16.25
C LYS A 355 -0.65 27.03 16.38
N GLU A 356 -0.28 27.77 15.32
CA GLU A 356 -0.39 29.23 15.31
C GLU A 356 -1.82 29.71 15.41
N PHE A 357 -2.73 29.09 14.67
CA PHE A 357 -4.15 29.40 14.74
C PHE A 357 -4.75 29.14 16.13
N ILE A 358 -4.41 28.01 16.76
CA ILE A 358 -4.84 27.71 18.13
C ILE A 358 -4.31 28.79 19.10
N LEU A 359 -3.04 29.15 18.99
CA LEU A 359 -2.44 30.19 19.84
C LEU A 359 -3.08 31.56 19.63
N GLN A 360 -3.32 31.97 18.38
CA GLN A 360 -4.00 33.23 18.05
C GLN A 360 -5.42 33.24 18.63
N THR A 361 -6.14 32.14 18.52
CA THR A 361 -7.49 32.00 19.11
C THR A 361 -7.44 32.14 20.64
N LEU A 362 -6.48 31.50 21.30
CA LEU A 362 -6.31 31.63 22.75
C LEU A 362 -5.92 33.05 23.16
N GLN A 363 -5.08 33.74 22.38
CA GLN A 363 -4.71 35.14 22.60
C GLN A 363 -5.93 36.06 22.50
N GLN A 364 -6.73 35.93 21.44
CA GLN A 364 -7.97 36.69 21.27
C GLN A 364 -8.94 36.45 22.44
N LYS A 365 -9.08 35.20 22.90
CA LYS A 365 -9.91 34.88 24.07
C LYS A 365 -9.35 35.48 25.37
N ALA A 366 -8.03 35.52 25.53
CA ALA A 366 -7.40 36.18 26.67
C ALA A 366 -7.62 37.70 26.64
N GLU A 367 -7.57 38.34 25.47
CA GLU A 367 -7.86 39.79 25.34
C GLU A 367 -9.31 40.14 25.70
N GLN A 368 -10.24 39.22 25.49
CA GLN A 368 -11.66 39.37 25.81
C GLN A 368 -12.01 38.96 27.26
N GLU A 369 -11.08 38.33 28.00
CA GLU A 369 -11.34 37.83 29.34
C GLU A 369 -11.25 38.95 30.38
N SER A 370 -12.36 39.16 31.10
CA SER A 370 -12.47 40.21 32.12
C SER A 370 -12.06 39.74 33.52
N GLU A 371 -12.09 38.43 33.78
CA GLU A 371 -11.77 37.86 35.08
C GLU A 371 -10.24 37.71 35.23
N PRO A 372 -9.57 38.45 36.15
CA PRO A 372 -8.10 38.52 36.21
C PRO A 372 -7.43 37.15 36.41
N ALA A 373 -8.08 36.26 37.14
CA ALA A 373 -7.56 34.92 37.39
C ALA A 373 -7.58 34.04 36.13
N LYS A 374 -8.67 34.04 35.36
CA LYS A 374 -8.74 33.33 34.07
C LYS A 374 -7.75 33.89 33.07
N LEU A 375 -7.60 35.22 33.05
CA LEU A 375 -6.60 35.90 32.22
C LEU A 375 -5.17 35.46 32.54
N ILE A 376 -4.78 35.42 33.82
CA ILE A 376 -3.45 34.97 34.25
C ILE A 376 -3.21 33.51 33.82
N LEU A 377 -4.23 32.65 33.95
CA LEU A 377 -4.14 31.25 33.54
C LEU A 377 -3.98 31.12 32.02
N LEU A 378 -4.81 31.80 31.22
CA LEU A 378 -4.70 31.81 29.77
C LEU A 378 -3.32 32.28 29.32
N ARG A 379 -2.79 33.37 29.91
CA ARG A 379 -1.44 33.87 29.61
C ARG A 379 -0.35 32.86 29.96
N ARG A 380 -0.47 32.17 31.11
CA ARG A 380 0.48 31.12 31.51
C ARG A 380 0.47 29.95 30.53
N ILE A 381 -0.72 29.53 30.11
CA ILE A 381 -0.93 28.49 29.11
C ILE A 381 -0.28 28.93 27.80
N ILE A 382 -0.66 30.08 27.24
CA ILE A 382 -0.08 30.63 26.01
C ILE A 382 1.46 30.68 26.08
N ALA A 383 2.04 31.17 27.19
CA ALA A 383 3.48 31.23 27.38
C ALA A 383 4.14 29.84 27.43
N LYS A 384 3.55 28.88 28.16
CA LYS A 384 3.99 27.48 28.24
C LYS A 384 4.00 26.81 26.86
N PHE A 385 3.07 27.19 25.97
CA PHE A 385 2.99 26.63 24.62
C PHE A 385 3.88 27.35 23.61
N ALA A 386 4.01 28.67 23.68
CA ALA A 386 4.93 29.43 22.84
C ALA A 386 6.38 28.95 23.02
N THR A 387 6.77 28.53 24.23
CA THR A 387 8.11 27.98 24.48
C THR A 387 8.31 26.56 23.96
N ARG A 388 7.25 25.74 23.86
CA ARG A 388 7.30 24.41 23.23
C ARG A 388 7.50 24.46 21.70
N LYS A 389 7.26 25.60 21.05
CA LYS A 389 7.48 25.81 19.60
C LYS A 389 8.98 25.84 19.22
N ILE A 390 9.87 26.00 20.20
CA ILE A 390 11.32 26.22 20.00
C ILE A 390 12.13 24.91 20.14
N ALA A 391 11.49 23.82 20.58
CA ALA A 391 12.07 22.49 20.69
C ALA A 391 11.44 21.55 19.66
#